data_AF-A0A963K296-F1
#
_entry.id   AF-A0A963K296-F1
#
_cell.length_a   1.000
_cell.length_b   1.000
_cell.length_c   1.000
_cell.angle_alpha   90.00
_cell.angle_beta   90.00
_cell.angle_gamma   90.00
#
_symmetry.space_group_name_H-M   'P 1'
#
loop_
_entity.id
_entity.type
_entity.pdbx_description
1 polymer ?
#
loop_
_entity_poly.entity_id
_entity_poly.type
_entity_poly.pdbx_seq_one_letter_code
_entity_poly.pdbx_strand_id
1 'polypeptide(L)' 'MIAVIFELWPKPEQRDAYFELAAELRPLLEQIDGFISVERFESVSEPGKFVSLSFWRDEAAVAAWRSLAEHR' A
#
# COMPACT_ATOMS: atom_id res chain seq x y z
N MET A 1 9.80 -2.59 14.13
CA MET A 1 9.29 -3.02 12.81
C MET A 1 7.78 -3.13 12.91
N ILE A 2 7.06 -2.52 11.98
CA ILE A 2 5.59 -2.49 11.92
C ILE A 2 5.14 -2.93 10.53
N ALA A 3 4.11 -3.76 10.47
CA ALA A 3 3.43 -4.10 9.23
C ALA A 3 2.08 -3.36 9.17
N VAL A 4 1.83 -2.64 8.09
CA VAL A 4 0.51 -2.07 7.78
C VAL A 4 -0.13 -2.92 6.70
N ILE A 5 -1.33 -3.42 7.02
CA ILE A 5 -2.06 -4.39 6.21
C ILE A 5 -3.43 -3.79 5.90
N PHE A 6 -3.81 -3.82 4.63
CA PHE A 6 -5.20 -3.58 4.25
C PHE A 6 -5.63 -4.50 3.12
N GLU A 7 -6.91 -4.85 3.15
CA GLU A 7 -7.56 -5.65 2.12
C GLU A 7 -8.49 -4.77 1.29
N LEU A 8 -8.62 -5.10 0.02
CA LEU A 8 -9.54 -4.39 -0.86
C LEU A 8 -10.16 -5.30 -1.92
N TRP A 9 -11.29 -4.83 -2.44
CA TRP A 9 -11.99 -5.41 -3.59
C TRP A 9 -12.16 -4.29 -4.63
N PRO A 10 -11.24 -4.17 -5.61
CA PRO A 10 -11.41 -3.22 -6.69
C PRO A 10 -12.68 -3.53 -7.46
N LYS A 11 -13.42 -2.49 -7.86
CA LYS A 11 -14.47 -2.68 -8.86
C LYS A 11 -13.82 -3.18 -10.15
N PRO A 12 -14.39 -4.17 -10.86
CA PRO A 12 -13.77 -4.76 -12.05
C PRO A 12 -13.34 -3.72 -13.09
N GLU A 13 -14.18 -2.71 -13.32
CA GLU A 13 -13.97 -1.62 -14.27
C GLU A 13 -12.93 -0.57 -13.81
N GLN A 14 -12.51 -0.60 -12.53
CA GLN A 14 -11.53 0.32 -11.95
C GLN A 14 -10.23 -0.38 -11.55
N ARG A 15 -10.12 -1.70 -11.76
CA ARG A 15 -9.00 -2.50 -11.29
C ARG A 15 -7.66 -2.00 -11.81
N ASP A 16 -7.57 -1.78 -13.11
CA ASP A 16 -6.31 -1.38 -13.76
C ASP A 16 -5.92 0.04 -13.34
N ALA A 17 -6.88 0.97 -13.31
CA ALA A 17 -6.67 2.33 -12.82
C ALA A 17 -6.20 2.36 -11.34
N TYR A 18 -6.74 1.48 -10.50
CA TYR A 18 -6.29 1.33 -9.12
C TYR A 18 -4.84 0.85 -9.03
N PHE A 19 -4.43 -0.11 -9.86
CA PHE A 19 -3.06 -0.62 -9.85
C PHE A 19 -2.05 0.35 -10.43
N GLU A 20 -2.41 1.14 -11.44
CA GLU A 20 -1.58 2.25 -11.92
C GLU A 20 -1.34 3.28 -10.80
N LEU A 21 -2.41 3.73 -10.13
CA LEU A 21 -2.29 4.66 -9.01
C LEU A 21 -1.41 4.09 -7.88
N ALA A 22 -1.57 2.81 -7.59
CA ALA A 22 -0.74 2.15 -6.60
C ALA A 22 0.73 2.02 -7.01
N ALA A 23 1.01 1.91 -8.31
CA ALA A 23 2.38 1.91 -8.82
C ALA A 23 3.01 3.30 -8.70
N GLU A 24 2.25 4.37 -8.93
CA GLU A 24 2.68 5.77 -8.75
C GLU A 24 2.96 6.11 -7.28
N LEU A 25 2.25 5.50 -6.34
CA LEU A 25 2.47 5.68 -4.91
C LEU A 25 3.81 5.12 -4.43
N ARG A 26 4.30 4.04 -5.04
CA ARG A 26 5.50 3.33 -4.55
C ARG A 26 6.76 4.22 -4.50
N PRO A 27 7.14 4.97 -5.55
CA PRO A 27 8.26 5.91 -5.49
C PRO A 27 8.14 6.98 -4.40
N LEU A 28 6.91 7.36 -4.01
CA LEU A 28 6.69 8.31 -2.92
C LEU A 28 6.95 7.66 -1.56
N LEU A 29 6.52 6.41 -1.38
CA LEU A 29 6.80 5.64 -0.16
C LEU A 29 8.30 5.41 0.04
N GLU A 30 9.02 5.11 -1.04
CA GLU A 30 10.47 4.87 -1.02
C GLU A 30 11.28 6.10 -0.56
N GLN A 31 10.71 7.30 -0.62
CA GLN A 31 11.34 8.53 -0.13
C GLN A 31 11.16 8.76 1.38
N ILE A 32 10.29 7.99 2.04
CA ILE A 32 9.99 8.17 3.46
C ILE A 32 11.04 7.43 4.29
N ASP A 33 11.73 8.16 5.16
CA ASP A 33 12.67 7.54 6.09
C ASP A 33 11.95 6.50 6.97
N GLY A 34 12.46 5.26 6.94
CA GLY A 34 11.89 4.13 7.66
C GLY A 34 10.88 3.30 6.87
N PHE A 35 10.58 3.63 5.60
CA PHE A 35 9.94 2.69 4.69
C PHE A 35 10.89 1.52 4.36
N ILE A 36 10.36 0.29 4.34
CA ILE A 36 11.14 -0.91 4.05
C ILE A 36 10.69 -1.53 2.73
N SER A 37 9.40 -1.85 2.60
CA SER A 37 8.83 -2.42 1.38
C SER A 37 7.32 -2.29 1.33
N VAL A 38 6.75 -2.43 0.13
CA VAL A 38 5.31 -2.63 -0.09
C VAL A 38 5.12 -3.71 -1.15
N GLU A 39 4.23 -4.66 -0.85
CA GLU A 39 3.92 -5.78 -1.73
C GLU A 39 2.40 -5.97 -1.77
N ARG A 40 1.89 -6.47 -2.89
CA ARG A 40 0.47 -6.71 -3.09
C ARG A 40 0.26 -8.12 -3.65
N PHE A 41 -0.74 -8.80 -3.11
CA PHE A 41 -1.10 -10.16 -3.49
C PHE A 41 -2.59 -10.26 -3.74
N GLU A 42 -2.97 -11.10 -4.69
CA GLU A 42 -4.36 -11.52 -4.86
C GLU A 42 -4.64 -12.72 -3.95
N SER A 43 -5.83 -12.77 -3.36
CA SER A 43 -6.29 -13.90 -2.57
C SER A 43 -6.46 -15.14 -3.45
N VAL A 44 -5.86 -16.25 -3.02
CA VAL A 44 -6.02 -17.55 -3.69
C VAL A 44 -7.41 -18.14 -3.44
N SER A 45 -8.02 -17.88 -2.28
CA SER A 45 -9.33 -18.41 -1.91
C SER A 45 -10.51 -17.55 -2.38
N GLU A 46 -10.25 -16.29 -2.74
CA GLU A 46 -11.28 -15.32 -3.14
C GLU A 46 -10.75 -14.42 -4.28
N PRO A 47 -10.83 -14.88 -5.55
CA PRO A 47 -10.36 -14.10 -6.70
C PRO A 47 -11.00 -12.70 -6.75
N GLY A 48 -10.20 -11.69 -7.06
CA GLY A 48 -10.61 -10.28 -7.04
C GLY A 48 -10.43 -9.58 -5.69
N LYS A 49 -10.16 -10.30 -4.60
CA LYS A 49 -9.71 -9.73 -3.32
C LYS A 49 -8.20 -9.57 -3.33
N PHE A 50 -7.72 -8.40 -2.92
CA PHE A 50 -6.29 -8.11 -2.81
C PHE A 50 -5.91 -7.74 -1.38
N VAL A 51 -4.68 -8.06 -1.00
CA VAL A 51 -4.04 -7.58 0.23
C VAL A 51 -2.78 -6.79 -0.12
N SER A 52 -2.63 -5.62 0.49
CA SER A 52 -1.43 -4.82 0.43
C SER A 52 -0.72 -4.88 1.77
N LEU A 53 0.57 -5.20 1.75
CA LEU A 53 1.43 -5.33 2.92
C LEU A 53 2.55 -4.31 2.78
N SER A 54 2.65 -3.37 3.72
CA SER A 54 3.81 -2.48 3.80
C SER A 54 4.54 -2.65 5.12
N PHE A 55 5.86 -2.62 5.06
CA PHE A 55 6.73 -2.80 6.20
C PHE A 55 7.48 -1.50 6.50
N TRP A 56 7.53 -1.16 7.78
CA TRP A 56 8.07 0.09 8.28
C TRP A 56 8.98 -0.19 9.47
N ARG A 57 10.00 0.64 9.66
CA ARG A 57 10.97 0.53 10.74
C ARG A 57 10.29 0.67 12.10
N ASP A 58 9.47 1.70 12.27
CA ASP A 58 8.86 2.10 13.54
C ASP A 58 7.57 2.92 13.34
N GLU A 59 6.93 3.31 14.43
CA GLU A 59 5.66 4.05 14.42
C GLU A 59 5.82 5.49 13.92
N ALA A 60 6.99 6.09 14.12
CA ALA A 60 7.26 7.45 13.63
C ALA A 60 7.28 7.49 12.09
N ALA A 61 7.86 6.47 11.44
CA ALA A 61 7.81 6.33 9.99
C ALA A 61 6.36 6.17 9.46
N VAL A 62 5.53 5.37 10.15
CA VAL A 62 4.11 5.20 9.78
C VAL A 62 3.33 6.50 9.97
N ALA A 63 3.58 7.25 11.04
CA ALA A 63 2.94 8.53 11.30
C ALA A 63 3.33 9.59 10.25
N ALA A 64 4.61 9.63 9.87
CA ALA A 64 5.11 10.51 8.80
C ALA A 64 4.42 10.20 7.47
N TRP A 65 4.32 8.92 7.11
CA TRP A 65 3.60 8.48 5.91
C TRP A 65 2.13 8.92 5.88
N ARG A 66 1.39 8.69 6.97
CA ARG A 66 -0.02 9.10 7.07
C ARG A 66 -0.24 10.61 7.04
N SER A 67 0.81 11.40 7.27
CA SER A 67 0.74 12.86 7.25
C SER A 67 0.90 13.46 5.86
N LEU A 68 1.35 12.68 4.87
CA LEU A 68 1.49 13.11 3.47
C LEU A 68 0.11 13.40 2.86
N ALA A 69 0.04 14.47 2.06
CA ALA A 69 -1.21 14.91 1.45
C ALA A 69 -1.73 13.90 0.42
N GLU A 70 -0.82 13.21 -0.26
CA GLU A 70 -1.07 12.14 -1.22
C GLU A 70 -1.67 10.88 -0.58
N HIS A 71 -1.66 10.80 0.75
CA HIS A 71 -2.27 9.71 1.52
C HIS A 71 -3.57 10.13 2.26
N ARG A 72 -4.04 11.38 2.09
CA ARG A 72 -5.34 11.83 2.60
C ARG A 72 -6.43 11.70 1.54
#